data_AF-A0A2V1HUU1-F1
#
_entry.id   AF-A0A2V1HUU1-F1
#
_cell.length_a   1.000
_cell.length_b   1.000
_cell.length_c   1.000
_cell.angle_alpha   90.00
_cell.angle_beta   90.00
_cell.angle_gamma   90.00
#
_symmetry.space_group_name_H-M   'P 1'
#
loop_
_entity.id
_entity.type
_entity.pdbx_description
1 polymer ?
#
loop_
_entity_poly.entity_id
_entity_poly.type
_entity_poly.pdbx_seq_one_letter_code
_entity_poly.pdbx_strand_id
1 'polypeptide(L)'
;MSISETDMPGVRDWNDVGTLGIEGRPARLIRFVLGYEPIPESLSLEGGDPARFLLEPVTAVAVVYDEGAWVLLDSGFNVDTVRDEKARGEHFNFDGYAPVVPPGDPLADQVIAAGLDWADLAACAISHVHFDHTGGLRFVAGRAPAVFQRAEWDYAVTDATIRDAVSVDDFLRPDLDVVLLDGDTEFAPGITALDTRGHTPGHQSFAIELQGRTVVLACDAADLRRNITESIACGSTIRPGDAVDARIAARRLHELDLLDGVEVWPGHDPDWWAWRDTGAL
;
A
#
# COMPACT_ATOMS: atom_id res chain seq x y z
N MET A 1 -18.62 -13.44 -8.99
CA MET A 1 -19.25 -14.23 -7.90
C MET A 1 -20.23 -13.28 -7.20
N SER A 2 -21.44 -13.70 -6.80
CA SER A 2 -22.30 -12.79 -6.01
C SER A 2 -21.81 -12.79 -4.57
N ILE A 3 -21.32 -11.65 -4.10
CA ILE A 3 -20.89 -11.46 -2.71
C ILE A 3 -22.10 -11.71 -1.80
N SER A 4 -21.97 -12.61 -0.82
CA SER A 4 -23.05 -12.87 0.14
C SER A 4 -23.00 -11.85 1.28
N GLU A 5 -24.15 -11.40 1.80
CA GLU A 5 -24.19 -10.45 2.92
C GLU A 5 -23.45 -10.95 4.18
N THR A 6 -23.24 -12.27 4.31
CA THR A 6 -22.52 -12.88 5.44
C THR A 6 -21.00 -12.82 5.34
N ASP A 7 -20.45 -12.45 4.18
CA ASP A 7 -19.00 -12.34 3.95
C ASP A 7 -18.50 -10.89 4.05
N MET A 8 -19.41 -9.92 4.25
CA MET A 8 -19.07 -8.49 4.28
C MET A 8 -18.41 -8.11 5.62
N PRO A 9 -17.30 -7.35 5.59
CA PRO A 9 -16.69 -6.80 6.79
C PRO A 9 -17.61 -5.77 7.48
N GLY A 10 -17.34 -5.51 8.76
CA GLY A 10 -17.89 -4.32 9.41
C GLY A 10 -17.24 -3.08 8.81
N VAL A 11 -18.04 -2.12 8.33
CA VAL A 11 -17.55 -0.86 7.73
C VAL A 11 -17.98 0.32 8.59
N ARG A 12 -17.04 1.19 8.93
CA ARG A 12 -17.25 2.37 9.78
C ARG A 12 -16.58 3.61 9.18
N ASP A 13 -17.15 4.77 9.47
CA ASP A 13 -16.57 6.06 9.10
C ASP A 13 -15.50 6.46 10.11
N TRP A 14 -14.37 7.02 9.66
CA TRP A 14 -13.34 7.53 10.57
C TRP A 14 -13.87 8.56 11.57
N ASN A 15 -14.84 9.39 11.16
CA ASN A 15 -15.47 10.37 12.05
C ASN A 15 -16.22 9.72 13.23
N ASP A 16 -16.62 8.45 13.09
CA ASP A 16 -17.25 7.67 14.16
C ASP A 16 -16.21 6.94 15.05
N VAL A 17 -14.99 6.73 14.55
CA VAL A 17 -13.88 6.10 15.29
C VAL A 17 -13.11 7.13 16.11
N GLY A 18 -12.70 8.24 15.47
CA GLY A 18 -12.03 9.39 16.06
C GLY A 18 -10.56 9.17 16.49
N THR A 19 -10.22 8.01 17.05
CA THR A 19 -8.84 7.68 17.46
C THR A 19 -8.57 6.18 17.43
N LEU A 20 -7.32 5.81 17.12
CA LEU A 20 -6.82 4.44 17.21
C LEU A 20 -6.29 4.07 18.60
N GLY A 21 -6.41 4.96 19.58
CA GLY A 21 -5.88 4.72 20.94
C GLY A 21 -4.35 4.74 21.02
N ILE A 22 -3.68 5.36 20.04
CA ILE A 22 -2.25 5.59 20.01
C ILE A 22 -1.97 7.02 20.51
N GLU A 23 -0.95 7.19 21.34
CA GLU A 23 -0.47 8.50 21.79
C GLU A 23 1.00 8.72 21.39
N GLY A 24 1.45 9.98 21.46
CA GLY A 24 2.83 10.35 21.16
C GLY A 24 3.09 10.59 19.68
N ARG A 25 4.32 10.36 19.25
CA ARG A 25 4.77 10.55 17.86
C ARG A 25 5.45 9.29 17.35
N PRO A 26 5.46 9.06 16.03
CA PRO A 26 6.28 8.03 15.40
C PRO A 26 7.74 8.13 15.85
N ALA A 27 8.26 7.06 16.45
CA ALA A 27 9.62 6.98 16.94
C ALA A 27 10.59 6.52 15.83
N ARG A 28 10.15 5.55 15.02
CA ARG A 28 10.93 5.01 13.90
C ARG A 28 10.06 4.34 12.85
N LEU A 29 10.64 4.16 11.67
CA LEU A 29 10.07 3.36 10.58
C LEU A 29 10.84 2.04 10.46
N ILE A 30 10.12 0.95 10.27
CA ILE A 30 10.67 -0.34 9.88
C ILE A 30 10.19 -0.62 8.46
N ARG A 31 11.15 -0.88 7.57
CA ARG A 31 10.93 -1.09 6.14
C ARG A 31 10.82 -2.57 5.86
N PHE A 32 9.85 -2.96 5.04
CA PHE A 32 9.69 -4.32 4.58
C PHE A 32 9.74 -4.39 3.06
N VAL A 33 10.43 -5.41 2.55
CA VAL A 33 10.36 -5.81 1.15
C VAL A 33 9.74 -7.20 1.13
N LEU A 34 8.51 -7.28 0.63
CA LEU A 34 7.60 -8.41 0.81
C LEU A 34 7.53 -9.35 -0.40
N GLY A 35 8.22 -8.98 -1.47
CA GLY A 35 8.24 -9.69 -2.72
C GLY A 35 8.76 -8.77 -3.81
N TYR A 36 8.68 -9.26 -5.04
CA TYR A 36 9.02 -8.50 -6.22
C TYR A 36 8.06 -8.81 -7.34
N GLU A 37 7.92 -7.87 -8.26
CA GLU A 37 7.16 -8.04 -9.47
C GLU A 37 7.97 -7.65 -10.72
N PRO A 38 8.05 -8.53 -11.73
CA PRO A 38 8.67 -8.20 -12.99
C PRO A 38 7.66 -7.49 -13.89
N ILE A 39 7.70 -6.16 -13.95
CA ILE A 39 6.75 -5.36 -14.74
C ILE A 39 7.44 -4.46 -15.77
N PRO A 40 6.76 -4.13 -16.90
CA PRO A 40 7.29 -3.16 -17.86
C PRO A 40 7.40 -1.77 -17.25
N GLU A 41 8.48 -1.04 -17.56
CA GLU A 41 8.70 0.36 -17.13
C GLU A 41 7.53 1.27 -17.55
N SER A 42 6.82 0.94 -18.62
CA SER A 42 5.64 1.68 -19.08
C SER A 42 4.44 1.62 -18.12
N LEU A 43 4.38 0.67 -17.19
CA LEU A 43 3.35 0.66 -16.13
C LEU A 43 3.70 1.67 -15.04
N SER A 44 4.97 1.74 -14.68
CA SER A 44 5.46 2.57 -13.57
C SER A 44 5.80 4.01 -13.98
N LEU A 45 5.87 4.28 -15.29
CA LEU A 45 6.22 5.60 -15.82
C LEU A 45 5.42 5.94 -17.08
N GLU A 46 4.70 7.06 -17.08
CA GLU A 46 4.02 7.58 -18.27
C GLU A 46 5.04 7.83 -19.40
N GLY A 47 4.89 7.10 -20.51
CA GLY A 47 5.84 7.15 -21.63
C GLY A 47 7.11 6.30 -21.44
N GLY A 48 7.17 5.45 -20.40
CA GLY A 48 8.23 4.46 -20.20
C GLY A 48 8.28 3.40 -21.32
N ASP A 49 9.40 2.68 -21.40
CA ASP A 49 9.62 1.66 -22.44
C ASP A 49 8.88 0.35 -22.11
N PRO A 50 7.87 -0.07 -22.90
CA PRO A 50 7.14 -1.32 -22.65
C PRO A 50 7.97 -2.58 -22.87
N ALA A 51 9.16 -2.47 -23.47
CA ALA A 51 10.09 -3.58 -23.66
C ALA A 51 11.14 -3.69 -22.54
N ARG A 52 11.26 -2.68 -21.68
CA ARG A 52 12.16 -2.69 -20.52
C ARG A 52 11.39 -3.19 -19.31
N PHE A 53 11.83 -4.29 -18.72
CA PHE A 53 11.25 -4.80 -17.47
C PHE A 53 12.11 -4.39 -16.28
N LEU A 54 11.43 -4.01 -15.20
CA LEU A 54 12.00 -3.72 -13.89
C LEU A 54 11.60 -4.86 -12.94
N LEU A 55 12.48 -5.21 -12.01
CA LEU A 55 12.15 -6.13 -10.92
C LEU A 55 11.82 -5.27 -9.71
N GLU A 56 10.57 -4.84 -9.63
CA GLU A 56 10.12 -3.84 -8.68
C GLU A 56 9.85 -4.49 -7.32
N PRO A 57 10.40 -3.97 -6.21
CA PRO A 57 10.08 -4.45 -4.86
C PRO A 57 8.63 -4.13 -4.52
N VAL A 58 7.94 -5.09 -3.89
CA VAL A 58 6.65 -4.84 -3.22
C VAL A 58 6.95 -4.51 -1.77
N THR A 59 6.48 -3.35 -1.30
CA THR A 59 6.96 -2.74 -0.06
C THR A 59 5.85 -2.54 0.96
N ALA A 60 6.25 -2.46 2.24
CA ALA A 60 5.40 -2.04 3.34
C ALA A 60 6.25 -1.35 4.40
N VAL A 61 5.61 -0.57 5.27
CA VAL A 61 6.30 0.11 6.37
C VAL A 61 5.52 -0.05 7.67
N ALA A 62 6.20 -0.47 8.73
CA ALA A 62 5.68 -0.33 10.09
C ALA A 62 6.14 1.00 10.69
N VAL A 63 5.17 1.81 11.13
CA VAL A 63 5.38 3.04 11.90
C VAL A 63 5.26 2.70 13.38
N VAL A 64 6.37 2.79 14.11
CA VAL A 64 6.46 2.34 15.50
C VAL A 64 6.48 3.52 16.46
N TYR A 65 5.66 3.47 17.50
CA TYR A 65 5.59 4.45 18.58
C TYR A 65 6.42 3.99 19.79
N ASP A 66 6.85 4.93 20.64
CA ASP A 66 7.70 4.64 21.81
C ASP A 66 7.04 3.70 22.84
N GLU A 67 5.70 3.64 22.86
CA GLU A 67 4.92 2.81 23.77
C GLU A 67 4.68 1.38 23.24
N GLY A 68 5.26 1.03 22.09
CA GLY A 68 5.19 -0.31 21.50
C GLY A 68 4.09 -0.48 20.44
N ALA A 69 3.03 0.33 20.50
CA ALA A 69 2.00 0.36 19.46
C ALA A 69 2.60 0.70 18.08
N TRP A 70 2.03 0.12 17.03
CA TRP A 70 2.51 0.36 15.68
C TRP A 70 1.38 0.32 14.64
N VAL A 71 1.60 1.02 13.52
CA VAL A 71 0.70 1.06 12.37
C VAL A 71 1.42 0.44 11.18
N LEU A 72 0.74 -0.45 10.47
CA LEU A 72 1.23 -1.04 9.22
C LEU A 72 0.70 -0.22 8.03
N LEU A 73 1.59 0.19 7.12
CA LEU A 73 1.26 0.86 5.87
C LEU A 73 1.58 -0.11 4.72
N ASP A 74 0.53 -0.55 4.01
CA ASP A 74 0.51 -1.66 3.05
C ASP A 74 0.96 -3.02 3.60
N SER A 75 0.68 -4.10 2.86
CA SER A 75 0.76 -5.45 3.42
C SER A 75 1.25 -6.55 2.48
N GLY A 76 1.70 -6.22 1.27
CA GLY A 76 2.31 -7.19 0.36
C GLY A 76 1.32 -8.17 -0.25
N PHE A 77 1.86 -9.22 -0.87
CA PHE A 77 1.07 -10.29 -1.48
C PHE A 77 0.40 -11.24 -0.47
N ASN A 78 -0.67 -11.88 -0.94
CA ASN A 78 -1.18 -13.11 -0.35
C ASN A 78 -0.33 -14.30 -0.82
N VAL A 79 0.65 -14.71 -0.01
CA VAL A 79 1.62 -15.75 -0.41
C VAL A 79 0.98 -17.12 -0.63
N ASP A 80 -0.16 -17.41 0.02
CA ASP A 80 -0.89 -18.66 -0.19
C ASP A 80 -1.51 -18.68 -1.59
N THR A 81 -2.13 -17.59 -2.01
CA THR A 81 -2.65 -17.41 -3.37
C THR A 81 -1.52 -17.45 -4.41
N VAL A 82 -0.40 -16.79 -4.14
CA VAL A 82 0.76 -16.80 -5.04
C VAL A 82 1.33 -18.21 -5.23
N ARG A 83 1.35 -19.04 -4.17
CA ARG A 83 1.98 -20.36 -4.21
C ARG A 83 1.08 -21.47 -4.72
N ASP A 84 -0.22 -21.38 -4.48
CA ASP A 84 -1.18 -22.34 -5.02
C ASP A 84 -1.30 -22.17 -6.54
N GLU A 85 -1.06 -23.23 -7.30
CA GLU A 85 -1.03 -23.17 -8.77
C GLU A 85 -2.38 -22.74 -9.36
N LYS A 86 -3.48 -23.23 -8.78
CA LYS A 86 -4.82 -22.95 -9.28
C LYS A 86 -5.21 -21.51 -8.92
N ALA A 87 -5.09 -21.12 -7.66
CA ALA A 87 -5.39 -19.77 -7.20
C ALA A 87 -4.51 -18.75 -7.93
N ARG A 88 -3.22 -19.05 -8.13
CA ARG A 88 -2.33 -18.21 -8.93
C ARG A 88 -2.85 -18.02 -10.36
N GLY A 89 -3.30 -19.10 -11.01
CA GLY A 89 -3.89 -19.03 -12.36
C GLY A 89 -5.24 -18.31 -12.43
N GLU A 90 -5.97 -18.20 -11.33
CA GLU A 90 -7.23 -17.47 -11.23
C GLU A 90 -7.00 -15.98 -10.90
N HIS A 91 -5.96 -15.67 -10.12
CA HIS A 91 -5.72 -14.33 -9.58
C HIS A 91 -4.61 -13.53 -10.26
N PHE A 92 -3.62 -14.19 -10.85
CA PHE A 92 -2.40 -13.53 -11.40
C PHE A 92 -2.21 -13.76 -12.90
N ASN A 93 -3.23 -14.27 -13.60
CA ASN A 93 -3.11 -14.64 -15.01
C ASN A 93 -3.38 -13.46 -15.95
N PHE A 94 -2.45 -12.50 -15.97
CA PHE A 94 -2.41 -11.37 -16.90
C PHE A 94 -1.01 -11.26 -17.52
N ASP A 95 -0.97 -11.17 -18.86
CA ASP A 95 0.16 -10.75 -19.71
C ASP A 95 1.59 -11.15 -19.26
N GLY A 96 1.76 -12.36 -18.73
CA GLY A 96 3.08 -12.86 -18.33
C GLY A 96 3.60 -12.35 -16.98
N TYR A 97 2.74 -11.73 -16.18
CA TYR A 97 3.01 -11.37 -14.79
C TYR A 97 3.21 -12.61 -13.93
N ALA A 98 4.24 -12.57 -13.08
CA ALA A 98 4.52 -13.63 -12.12
C ALA A 98 5.12 -13.00 -10.86
N PRO A 99 4.37 -12.95 -9.74
CA PRO A 99 4.91 -12.41 -8.50
C PRO A 99 6.03 -13.31 -7.98
N VAL A 100 7.09 -12.69 -7.47
CA VAL A 100 8.27 -13.36 -6.91
C VAL A 100 8.29 -13.12 -5.41
N VAL A 101 7.91 -14.14 -4.65
CA VAL A 101 7.90 -14.09 -3.18
C VAL A 101 9.06 -14.94 -2.60
N PRO A 102 9.81 -14.44 -1.61
CA PRO A 102 10.77 -15.25 -0.85
C PRO A 102 10.11 -16.48 -0.18
N PRO A 103 10.90 -17.48 0.27
CA PRO A 103 10.39 -18.53 1.16
C PRO A 103 9.75 -17.97 2.44
N GLY A 104 8.85 -18.74 3.06
CA GLY A 104 8.18 -18.29 4.29
C GLY A 104 7.05 -17.30 4.02
N ASP A 105 6.74 -16.44 4.97
CA ASP A 105 5.78 -15.37 4.78
C ASP A 105 6.49 -14.05 5.03
N PRO A 106 6.92 -13.33 3.98
CA PRO A 106 7.81 -12.18 4.15
C PRO A 106 7.29 -11.13 5.12
N LEU A 107 5.97 -10.92 5.19
CA LEU A 107 5.39 -9.96 6.13
C LEU A 107 5.44 -10.51 7.55
N ALA A 108 4.91 -11.72 7.78
CA ALA A 108 4.88 -12.29 9.12
C ALA A 108 6.30 -12.50 9.68
N ASP A 109 7.22 -12.99 8.84
CA ASP A 109 8.61 -13.25 9.21
C ASP A 109 9.36 -11.95 9.53
N GLN A 110 9.18 -10.89 8.73
CA GLN A 110 9.84 -9.61 8.98
C GLN A 110 9.25 -8.84 10.16
N VAL A 111 7.93 -8.92 10.41
CA VAL A 111 7.30 -8.36 11.62
C VAL A 111 7.90 -9.01 12.87
N ILE A 112 8.04 -10.35 12.87
CA ILE A 112 8.67 -11.08 13.98
C ILE A 112 10.16 -10.70 14.11
N ALA A 113 10.91 -10.65 13.01
CA ALA A 113 12.32 -10.28 13.01
C ALA A 113 12.56 -8.84 13.49
N ALA A 114 11.59 -7.94 13.26
CA ALA A 114 11.58 -6.58 13.75
C ALA A 114 11.25 -6.46 15.26
N GLY A 115 10.87 -7.57 15.91
CA GLY A 115 10.48 -7.61 17.31
C GLY A 115 9.12 -6.94 17.58
N LEU A 116 8.25 -6.87 16.57
CA LEU A 116 6.89 -6.35 16.70
C LEU A 116 5.93 -7.48 17.05
N ASP A 117 4.96 -7.20 17.92
CA ASP A 117 3.85 -8.11 18.22
C ASP A 117 2.59 -7.66 17.46
N TRP A 118 1.91 -8.61 16.82
CA TRP A 118 0.62 -8.37 16.18
C TRP A 118 -0.47 -7.97 17.17
N ALA A 119 -0.32 -8.29 18.46
CA ALA A 119 -1.20 -7.82 19.52
C ALA A 119 -1.13 -6.30 19.74
N ASP A 120 -0.01 -5.68 19.37
CA ASP A 120 0.24 -4.24 19.49
C ASP A 120 -0.03 -3.48 18.17
N LEU A 121 -0.54 -4.17 17.14
CA LEU A 121 -0.94 -3.55 15.88
C LEU A 121 -2.18 -2.68 16.13
N ALA A 122 -2.04 -1.38 15.93
CA ALA A 122 -3.12 -0.43 16.14
C ALA A 122 -4.01 -0.22 14.91
N ALA A 123 -3.43 -0.31 13.71
CA ALA A 123 -4.16 -0.29 12.44
C ALA A 123 -3.27 -0.77 11.28
N CYS A 124 -3.90 -1.21 10.19
CA CYS A 124 -3.25 -1.36 8.90
C CYS A 124 -3.90 -0.43 7.89
N ALA A 125 -3.18 0.57 7.38
CA ALA A 125 -3.68 1.45 6.32
C ALA A 125 -3.18 0.96 4.96
N ILE A 126 -4.10 0.84 4.02
CA ILE A 126 -3.84 0.34 2.67
C ILE A 126 -3.88 1.51 1.71
N SER A 127 -2.81 1.69 0.92
CA SER A 127 -2.70 2.75 -0.09
C SER A 127 -3.78 2.61 -1.15
N HIS A 128 -3.97 1.39 -1.66
CA HIS A 128 -4.99 1.04 -2.65
C HIS A 128 -5.21 -0.49 -2.74
N VAL A 129 -6.21 -0.94 -3.49
CA VAL A 129 -6.68 -2.34 -3.43
C VAL A 129 -6.03 -3.32 -4.41
N HIS A 130 -4.89 -3.00 -5.02
CA HIS A 130 -4.15 -4.01 -5.78
C HIS A 130 -3.65 -5.15 -4.86
N PHE A 131 -3.51 -6.34 -5.43
CA PHE A 131 -3.24 -7.60 -4.69
C PHE A 131 -1.89 -7.60 -3.96
N ASP A 132 -0.98 -6.71 -4.33
CA ASP A 132 0.37 -6.60 -3.78
C ASP A 132 0.43 -5.61 -2.61
N HIS A 133 -0.68 -4.93 -2.31
CA HIS A 133 -0.83 -4.07 -1.14
C HIS A 133 -1.75 -4.69 -0.08
N THR A 134 -2.66 -5.58 -0.48
CA THR A 134 -3.78 -6.06 0.35
C THR A 134 -3.61 -7.44 0.95
N GLY A 135 -2.67 -8.25 0.46
CA GLY A 135 -2.61 -9.67 0.80
C GLY A 135 -2.39 -9.95 2.29
N GLY A 136 -1.58 -9.13 2.97
CA GLY A 136 -1.30 -9.26 4.39
C GLY A 136 -2.49 -8.97 5.32
N LEU A 137 -3.62 -8.48 4.81
CA LEU A 137 -4.84 -8.27 5.58
C LEU A 137 -5.36 -9.55 6.26
N ARG A 138 -4.98 -10.74 5.78
CA ARG A 138 -5.20 -12.03 6.46
C ARG A 138 -4.64 -12.08 7.89
N PHE A 139 -3.60 -11.30 8.19
CA PHE A 139 -3.04 -11.17 9.53
C PHE A 139 -3.69 -10.05 10.35
N VAL A 140 -4.33 -9.09 9.69
CA VAL A 140 -4.98 -7.94 10.32
C VAL A 140 -6.40 -8.29 10.78
N ALA A 141 -7.10 -9.13 10.00
CA ALA A 141 -8.45 -9.58 10.29
C ALA A 141 -8.59 -10.15 11.71
N GLY A 142 -9.62 -9.70 12.43
CA GLY A 142 -9.89 -10.02 13.83
C GLY A 142 -8.94 -9.39 14.85
N ARG A 143 -7.99 -8.54 14.45
CA ARG A 143 -6.98 -7.93 15.34
C ARG A 143 -7.04 -6.41 15.40
N ALA A 144 -7.01 -5.76 14.24
CA ALA A 144 -6.93 -4.31 14.12
C ALA A 144 -7.78 -3.80 12.95
N PRO A 145 -8.17 -2.52 12.93
CA PRO A 145 -8.87 -1.93 11.79
C PRO A 145 -7.97 -1.86 10.56
N ALA A 146 -8.56 -2.14 9.39
CA ALA A 146 -8.00 -1.86 8.08
C ALA A 146 -8.55 -0.53 7.56
N VAL A 147 -7.65 0.40 7.23
CA VAL A 147 -7.99 1.79 6.87
C VAL A 147 -7.85 2.00 5.38
N PHE A 148 -8.90 2.50 4.74
CA PHE A 148 -8.97 2.77 3.30
C PHE A 148 -9.54 4.16 3.04
N GLN A 149 -9.27 4.74 1.87
CA GLN A 149 -10.12 5.82 1.36
C GLN A 149 -11.49 5.24 1.00
N ARG A 150 -12.57 5.98 1.29
CA ARG A 150 -13.93 5.60 0.90
C ARG A 150 -14.06 5.38 -0.61
N ALA A 151 -13.47 6.27 -1.40
CA ALA A 151 -13.50 6.15 -2.86
C ALA A 151 -12.84 4.85 -3.36
N GLU A 152 -11.81 4.37 -2.67
CA GLU A 152 -11.15 3.12 -3.00
C GLU A 152 -12.01 1.92 -2.61
N TRP A 153 -12.56 1.94 -1.39
CA TRP A 153 -13.45 0.90 -0.91
C TRP A 153 -14.69 0.74 -1.79
N ASP A 154 -15.36 1.85 -2.12
CA ASP A 154 -16.54 1.86 -2.97
C ASP A 154 -16.21 1.30 -4.36
N TYR A 155 -15.07 1.68 -4.96
CA TYR A 155 -14.58 1.09 -6.21
C TYR A 155 -14.36 -0.41 -6.08
N ALA A 156 -13.65 -0.83 -5.02
CA ALA A 156 -13.25 -2.21 -4.78
C ALA A 156 -14.44 -3.17 -4.67
N VAL A 157 -15.53 -2.76 -4.00
CA VAL A 157 -16.69 -3.63 -3.74
C VAL A 157 -17.78 -3.56 -4.82
N THR A 158 -17.72 -2.59 -5.73
CA THR A 158 -18.76 -2.38 -6.76
C THR A 158 -18.29 -2.64 -8.18
N ASP A 159 -17.10 -2.15 -8.54
CA ASP A 159 -16.63 -2.06 -9.91
C ASP A 159 -15.40 -2.94 -10.18
N ALA A 160 -14.53 -3.11 -9.18
CA ALA A 160 -13.23 -3.76 -9.36
C ALA A 160 -13.34 -5.22 -9.78
N THR A 161 -12.41 -5.64 -10.62
CA THR A 161 -12.30 -7.02 -11.09
C THR A 161 -10.85 -7.50 -10.99
N ILE A 162 -10.66 -8.80 -11.17
CA ILE A 162 -9.31 -9.39 -11.26
C ILE A 162 -8.44 -8.77 -12.37
N ARG A 163 -9.07 -8.19 -13.41
CA ARG A 163 -8.35 -7.53 -14.52
C ARG A 163 -7.73 -6.20 -14.11
N ASP A 164 -8.19 -5.66 -12.99
CA ASP A 164 -7.70 -4.44 -12.36
C ASP A 164 -6.67 -4.77 -11.26
N ALA A 165 -6.05 -5.95 -11.30
CA ALA A 165 -5.10 -6.40 -10.27
C ALA A 165 -5.69 -6.47 -8.84
N VAL A 166 -7.01 -6.61 -8.69
CA VAL A 166 -7.67 -6.68 -7.37
C VAL A 166 -8.00 -8.13 -6.99
N SER A 167 -7.57 -8.55 -5.80
CA SER A 167 -8.00 -9.79 -5.15
C SER A 167 -9.00 -9.48 -4.03
N VAL A 168 -10.30 -9.45 -4.38
CA VAL A 168 -11.36 -9.04 -3.43
C VAL A 168 -11.40 -9.88 -2.15
N ASP A 169 -10.98 -11.15 -2.21
CA ASP A 169 -10.95 -12.07 -1.07
C ASP A 169 -9.91 -11.68 0.00
N ASP A 170 -8.96 -10.80 -0.33
CA ASP A 170 -7.97 -10.31 0.64
C ASP A 170 -8.61 -9.37 1.67
N PHE A 171 -9.68 -8.65 1.30
CA PHE A 171 -10.34 -7.65 2.17
C PHE A 171 -11.84 -7.85 2.38
N LEU A 172 -12.56 -8.62 1.54
CA LEU A 172 -13.94 -9.03 1.80
C LEU A 172 -13.98 -10.20 2.79
N ARG A 173 -13.69 -9.89 4.05
CA ARG A 173 -13.62 -10.86 5.14
C ARG A 173 -14.57 -10.44 6.26
N PRO A 174 -15.39 -11.35 6.81
CA PRO A 174 -16.37 -11.00 7.84
C PRO A 174 -15.74 -10.56 9.16
N ASP A 175 -14.48 -10.96 9.42
CA ASP A 175 -13.71 -10.61 10.60
C ASP A 175 -12.80 -9.39 10.42
N LEU A 176 -12.77 -8.78 9.23
CA LEU A 176 -12.06 -7.53 9.01
C LEU A 176 -12.93 -6.35 9.45
N ASP A 177 -12.34 -5.44 10.21
CA ASP A 177 -12.96 -4.17 10.61
C ASP A 177 -12.42 -3.08 9.68
N VAL A 178 -13.28 -2.54 8.83
CA VAL A 178 -12.93 -1.56 7.81
C VAL A 178 -13.28 -0.15 8.28
N VAL A 179 -12.32 0.75 8.19
CA VAL A 179 -12.46 2.17 8.54
C VAL A 179 -12.18 3.02 7.32
N LEU A 180 -13.13 3.88 6.98
CA LEU A 180 -13.08 4.69 5.77
C LEU A 180 -12.69 6.15 6.07
N LEU A 181 -11.70 6.64 5.32
CA LEU A 181 -11.24 8.01 5.28
C LEU A 181 -11.84 8.76 4.07
N ASP A 182 -11.88 10.08 4.15
CA ASP A 182 -12.27 10.94 3.04
C ASP A 182 -11.22 12.05 2.83
N GLY A 183 -10.42 11.91 1.77
CA GLY A 183 -9.38 12.87 1.44
C GLY A 183 -8.19 12.85 2.40
N ASP A 184 -7.45 13.96 2.47
CA ASP A 184 -6.35 14.13 3.42
C ASP A 184 -6.84 13.98 4.87
N THR A 185 -6.34 13.00 5.60
CA THR A 185 -6.80 12.68 6.95
C THR A 185 -5.64 12.24 7.85
N GLU A 186 -5.43 12.93 8.98
CA GLU A 186 -4.57 12.43 10.06
C GLU A 186 -5.34 11.35 10.84
N PHE A 187 -5.04 10.07 10.55
CA PHE A 187 -5.74 8.93 11.14
C PHE A 187 -4.98 8.28 12.32
N ALA A 188 -3.75 8.74 12.57
CA ALA A 188 -2.98 8.45 13.77
C ALA A 188 -2.04 9.64 14.05
N PRO A 189 -1.64 9.89 15.32
CA PRO A 189 -0.74 11.00 15.63
C PRO A 189 0.53 10.95 14.77
N GLY A 190 0.76 11.98 13.95
CA GLY A 190 1.91 12.07 13.06
C GLY A 190 1.86 11.15 11.82
N ILE A 191 0.71 10.56 11.50
CA ILE A 191 0.48 9.81 10.25
C ILE A 191 -0.73 10.41 9.53
N THR A 192 -0.48 11.06 8.40
CA THR A 192 -1.51 11.63 7.54
C THR A 192 -1.62 10.84 6.25
N ALA A 193 -2.80 10.29 5.99
CA ALA A 193 -3.17 9.85 4.65
C ALA A 193 -3.32 11.06 3.74
N LEU A 194 -2.68 11.02 2.57
CA LEU A 194 -2.77 12.06 1.54
C LEU A 194 -3.57 11.51 0.37
N ASP A 195 -4.62 12.21 -0.02
CA ASP A 195 -5.34 11.90 -1.24
C ASP A 195 -4.42 12.09 -2.44
N THR A 196 -4.10 10.98 -3.09
CA THR A 196 -3.23 10.91 -4.25
C THR A 196 -3.87 9.98 -5.29
N ARG A 197 -5.19 10.09 -5.43
CA ARG A 197 -5.98 9.36 -6.41
C ARG A 197 -5.42 9.56 -7.83
N GLY A 198 -5.65 8.56 -8.67
CA GLY A 198 -5.24 8.61 -10.07
C GLY A 198 -4.78 7.25 -10.58
N HIS A 199 -3.85 6.62 -9.86
CA HIS A 199 -3.47 5.23 -10.13
C HIS A 199 -4.70 4.31 -9.96
N THR A 200 -5.33 4.41 -8.78
CA THR A 200 -6.70 3.93 -8.52
C THR A 200 -7.62 5.07 -8.07
N PRO A 201 -8.97 4.89 -8.11
CA PRO A 201 -9.94 5.95 -7.82
C PRO A 201 -9.85 6.57 -6.43
N GLY A 202 -9.29 5.86 -5.45
CA GLY A 202 -9.07 6.33 -4.08
C GLY A 202 -7.66 6.04 -3.55
N HIS A 203 -6.66 5.94 -4.41
CA HIS A 203 -5.26 5.79 -3.97
C HIS A 203 -4.85 6.85 -2.93
N GLN A 204 -4.14 6.43 -1.88
CA GLN A 204 -3.58 7.31 -0.86
C GLN A 204 -2.09 7.07 -0.60
N SER A 205 -1.36 8.17 -0.43
CA SER A 205 0.03 8.19 0.06
C SER A 205 0.02 8.44 1.56
N PHE A 206 1.15 8.24 2.24
CA PHE A 206 1.23 8.44 3.69
C PHE A 206 2.36 9.39 4.06
N ALA A 207 2.05 10.50 4.72
CA ALA A 207 3.05 11.37 5.35
C ALA A 207 3.23 10.99 6.82
N ILE A 208 4.48 10.69 7.20
CA ILE A 208 4.86 10.28 8.56
C ILE A 208 5.82 11.29 9.17
N GLU A 209 5.37 11.96 10.21
CA GLU A 209 6.13 12.96 10.96
C GLU A 209 7.00 12.28 12.03
N LEU A 210 8.30 12.19 11.76
CA LEU A 210 9.30 11.72 12.72
C LEU A 210 9.92 12.91 13.46
N GLN A 211 10.79 12.63 14.44
CA GLN A 211 11.58 13.68 15.08
C GLN A 211 12.54 14.35 14.08
N GLY A 212 12.19 15.56 13.64
CA GLY A 212 13.05 16.43 12.83
C GLY A 212 13.02 16.16 11.32
N ARG A 213 12.17 15.24 10.83
CA ARG A 213 11.94 15.02 9.41
C ARG A 213 10.56 14.40 9.16
N THR A 214 10.05 14.54 7.94
CA THR A 214 8.87 13.85 7.45
C THR A 214 9.27 12.89 6.34
N VAL A 215 8.78 11.65 6.40
CA VAL A 215 8.86 10.71 5.28
C VAL A 215 7.50 10.64 4.64
N VAL A 216 7.43 10.73 3.31
CA VAL A 216 6.19 10.49 2.56
C VAL A 216 6.36 9.20 1.77
N LEU A 217 5.52 8.20 2.04
CA LEU A 217 5.43 7.01 1.20
C LEU A 217 4.50 7.32 0.04
N ALA A 218 5.05 7.39 -1.16
CA ALA A 218 4.27 7.69 -2.36
C ALA A 218 3.35 6.55 -2.78
N CYS A 219 3.72 5.30 -2.44
CA CYS A 219 3.07 4.10 -2.97
C CYS A 219 2.97 4.24 -4.51
N ASP A 220 1.81 3.97 -5.09
CA ASP A 220 1.64 3.88 -6.55
C ASP A 220 1.20 5.20 -7.19
N ALA A 221 1.19 6.28 -6.41
CA ALA A 221 1.19 7.62 -6.99
C ALA A 221 2.57 7.97 -7.58
N ALA A 222 3.64 7.26 -7.18
CA ALA A 222 4.96 7.32 -7.77
C ALA A 222 5.78 6.05 -7.49
N ASP A 223 5.76 5.12 -8.43
CA ASP A 223 6.46 3.83 -8.36
C ASP A 223 7.98 4.00 -8.35
N LEU A 224 8.50 4.90 -9.20
CA LEU A 224 9.92 5.15 -9.38
C LEU A 224 10.30 6.53 -8.84
N ARG A 225 11.56 6.68 -8.40
CA ARG A 225 12.11 7.97 -8.00
C ARG A 225 11.98 9.02 -9.10
N ARG A 226 12.03 8.58 -10.36
CA ARG A 226 11.83 9.44 -11.53
C ARG A 226 10.44 10.07 -11.58
N ASN A 227 9.38 9.38 -11.15
CA ASN A 227 8.04 9.96 -11.06
C ASN A 227 8.05 11.20 -10.16
N ILE A 228 8.78 11.12 -9.04
CA ILE A 228 8.95 12.21 -8.08
C ILE A 228 9.84 13.30 -8.64
N THR A 229 11.08 12.99 -9.07
CA THR A 229 12.05 14.04 -9.44
C THR A 229 11.73 14.75 -10.76
N GLU A 230 11.07 14.06 -11.69
CA GLU A 230 10.69 14.60 -13.00
C GLU A 230 9.22 15.05 -13.04
N SER A 231 8.44 14.84 -11.95
CA SER A 231 7.00 15.13 -11.88
C SER A 231 6.20 14.43 -13.00
N ILE A 232 6.51 13.14 -13.24
CA ILE A 232 5.87 12.29 -14.25
C ILE A 232 4.98 11.28 -13.54
N ALA A 233 3.73 11.11 -13.98
CA ALA A 233 2.82 10.13 -13.40
C ALA A 233 3.27 8.69 -13.68
N CYS A 234 2.77 7.73 -12.89
CA CYS A 234 2.80 6.33 -13.28
C CYS A 234 2.04 6.14 -14.61
N GLY A 235 2.40 5.11 -15.36
CA GLY A 235 1.81 4.84 -16.68
C GLY A 235 0.50 4.04 -16.62
N SER A 236 0.20 3.43 -15.48
CA SER A 236 -1.01 2.65 -15.22
C SER A 236 -2.07 3.47 -14.47
N THR A 237 -3.31 3.43 -14.96
CA THR A 237 -4.50 3.92 -14.26
C THR A 237 -5.70 3.02 -14.55
N ILE A 238 -6.67 2.93 -13.64
CA ILE A 238 -7.89 2.11 -13.86
C ILE A 238 -8.74 2.66 -15.01
N ARG A 239 -8.97 3.98 -15.03
CA ARG A 239 -9.82 4.63 -16.04
C ARG A 239 -9.01 5.68 -16.80
N PRO A 240 -9.31 5.92 -18.09
CA PRO A 240 -8.64 6.98 -18.86
C PRO A 240 -8.80 8.39 -18.25
N GLY A 241 -9.88 8.62 -17.50
CA GLY A 241 -10.11 9.89 -16.80
C GLY A 241 -9.13 10.13 -15.64
N ASP A 242 -8.64 9.06 -15.02
CA ASP A 242 -7.84 9.11 -13.80
C ASP A 242 -6.40 9.58 -14.08
N ALA A 243 -5.95 9.56 -15.34
CA ALA A 243 -4.63 10.05 -15.74
C ALA A 243 -4.40 11.54 -15.45
N VAL A 244 -5.47 12.35 -15.39
CA VAL A 244 -5.34 13.75 -14.95
C VAL A 244 -5.00 13.80 -13.47
N ASP A 245 -5.70 13.02 -12.66
CA ASP A 245 -5.50 12.97 -11.21
C ASP A 245 -4.14 12.36 -10.87
N ALA A 246 -3.69 11.31 -11.58
CA ALA A 246 -2.36 10.73 -11.41
C ALA A 246 -1.23 11.76 -11.62
N ARG A 247 -1.37 12.66 -12.62
CA ARG A 247 -0.43 13.76 -12.84
C ARG A 247 -0.51 14.85 -11.76
N ILE A 248 -1.67 15.06 -11.16
CA ILE A 248 -1.84 15.96 -10.01
C ILE A 248 -1.13 15.36 -8.78
N ALA A 249 -1.31 14.07 -8.53
CA ALA A 249 -0.66 13.33 -7.45
C ALA A 249 0.87 13.35 -7.60
N ALA A 250 1.41 13.01 -8.78
CA ALA A 250 2.84 13.04 -9.04
C ALA A 250 3.46 14.44 -8.82
N ARG A 251 2.75 15.50 -9.26
CA ARG A 251 3.18 16.88 -9.00
C ARG A 251 3.17 17.21 -7.51
N ARG A 252 2.13 16.81 -6.80
CA ARG A 252 2.03 17.03 -5.34
C ARG A 252 3.21 16.37 -4.63
N LEU A 253 3.54 15.12 -4.98
CA LEU A 253 4.69 14.40 -4.42
C LEU A 253 6.02 15.08 -4.78
N HIS A 254 6.18 15.54 -6.02
CA HIS A 254 7.34 16.34 -6.42
C HIS A 254 7.49 17.60 -5.56
N GLU A 255 6.42 18.35 -5.36
CA GLU A 255 6.43 19.58 -4.56
C GLU A 255 6.77 19.31 -3.08
N LEU A 256 6.30 18.19 -2.52
CA LEU A 256 6.65 17.75 -1.17
C LEU A 256 8.14 17.40 -1.06
N ASP A 257 8.71 16.72 -2.05
CA ASP A 257 10.12 16.31 -2.07
C ASP A 257 11.10 17.49 -2.15
N LEU A 258 10.63 18.67 -2.56
CA LEU A 258 11.41 19.91 -2.57
C LEU A 258 11.43 20.63 -1.21
N LEU A 259 10.61 20.22 -0.25
CA LEU A 259 10.54 20.87 1.06
C LEU A 259 11.70 20.42 1.97
N ASP A 260 12.30 21.39 2.67
CA ASP A 260 13.34 21.11 3.65
C ASP A 260 12.81 20.15 4.75
N GLY A 261 13.53 19.04 4.95
CA GLY A 261 13.19 18.05 5.96
C GLY A 261 12.11 17.05 5.56
N VAL A 262 11.65 17.05 4.30
CA VAL A 262 10.75 16.04 3.74
C VAL A 262 11.52 15.13 2.79
N GLU A 263 11.29 13.82 2.86
CA GLU A 263 11.83 12.84 1.93
C GLU A 263 10.68 11.99 1.37
N VAL A 264 10.46 12.02 0.05
CA VAL A 264 9.42 11.20 -0.59
C VAL A 264 10.04 9.91 -1.10
N TRP A 265 9.54 8.78 -0.60
CA TRP A 265 9.98 7.44 -0.98
C TRP A 265 9.07 6.92 -2.10
N PRO A 266 9.63 6.52 -3.25
CA PRO A 266 8.85 5.89 -4.31
C PRO A 266 8.33 4.51 -3.86
N GLY A 267 7.22 4.02 -4.42
CA GLY A 267 6.61 2.76 -3.99
C GLY A 267 7.42 1.51 -4.34
N HIS A 268 7.98 1.49 -5.55
CA HIS A 268 8.40 0.29 -6.27
C HIS A 268 9.77 0.44 -6.96
N ASP A 269 10.56 1.45 -6.58
CA ASP A 269 11.85 1.71 -7.24
C ASP A 269 12.92 0.70 -6.77
N PRO A 270 13.48 -0.15 -7.66
CA PRO A 270 14.48 -1.14 -7.31
C PRO A 270 15.83 -0.54 -6.89
N ASP A 271 16.11 0.70 -7.30
CA ASP A 271 17.35 1.41 -7.01
C ASP A 271 17.24 2.28 -5.73
N TRP A 272 16.04 2.47 -5.18
CA TRP A 272 15.83 3.28 -3.99
C TRP A 272 16.42 2.64 -2.74
N TRP A 273 17.22 3.40 -1.99
CA TRP A 273 17.99 2.90 -0.86
C TRP A 273 17.12 2.24 0.22
N ALA A 274 15.87 2.72 0.39
CA ALA A 274 14.97 2.18 1.39
C ALA A 274 14.48 0.76 1.06
N TRP A 275 14.47 0.38 -0.22
CA TRP A 275 14.00 -0.93 -0.69
C TRP A 275 15.14 -1.88 -1.04
N ARG A 276 16.37 -1.38 -0.94
CA ARG A 276 17.57 -2.17 -1.10
C ARG A 276 17.94 -2.79 0.23
N ASP A 277 17.88 -4.11 0.24
CA ASP A 277 18.56 -5.07 1.12
C ASP A 277 18.80 -4.58 2.57
N THR A 278 17.93 -5.02 3.48
CA THR A 278 18.08 -4.84 4.94
C THR A 278 19.07 -5.83 5.56
N GLY A 279 19.73 -6.66 4.75
CA GLY A 279 20.76 -7.59 5.20
C GLY A 279 20.18 -8.89 5.76
N ALA A 280 19.74 -9.79 4.89
CA ALA A 280 19.71 -11.23 5.13
C ALA A 280 19.40 -11.98 3.81
N LEU A 281 20.45 -12.46 3.13
CA LEU A 281 20.42 -13.64 2.27
C LEU A 281 21.32 -14.71 2.89
#